data_AF-A0AAN4UAI7-F1
#
_entry.id   AF-A0AAN4UAI7-F1
#
_cell.length_a   1.000
_cell.length_b   1.000
_cell.length_c   1.000
_cell.angle_alpha   90.00
_cell.angle_beta   90.00
_cell.angle_gamma   90.00
#
_symmetry.space_group_name_H-M   'P 1'
#
loop_
_entity.id
_entity.type
_entity.pdbx_description
1 polymer ?
#
loop_
_entity_poly.entity_id
_entity_poly.type
_entity_poly.pdbx_seq_one_letter_code
_entity_poly.pdbx_strand_id
1 'polypeptide(L)'
;MKPLHKKREPLRKKLETIHLEEAVEQNILNAAINQLDNGETEYAVLKDIKGQFRKLALNKKLSQQGLSLYTELQRPNLDLDTALSSMSWFQ
;
A
#
# COMPACT_ATOMS: atom_id res chain seq x y z
N MET A 1 6.85 -32.05 4.32
CA MET A 1 7.28 -30.81 3.65
C MET A 1 6.38 -29.69 4.12
N LYS A 2 6.90 -28.66 4.82
CA LYS A 2 6.09 -27.52 5.27
C LYS A 2 5.97 -26.53 4.11
N PRO A 3 4.76 -26.13 3.65
CA PRO A 3 4.67 -25.02 2.73
C PRO A 3 5.05 -23.75 3.48
N LEU A 4 6.15 -23.12 3.08
CA LEU A 4 6.54 -21.77 3.48
C LEU A 4 5.62 -20.75 2.79
N HIS A 5 4.33 -20.77 3.10
CA HIS A 5 3.54 -19.57 2.94
C HIS A 5 4.01 -18.62 4.04
N LYS A 6 4.96 -17.72 3.71
CA LYS A 6 5.11 -16.48 4.46
C LYS A 6 3.70 -15.88 4.48
N LYS A 7 2.98 -16.02 5.60
CA LYS A 7 1.71 -15.34 5.83
C LYS A 7 2.06 -13.88 5.64
N ARG A 8 1.71 -13.34 4.47
CA ARG A 8 1.86 -11.92 4.17
C ARG A 8 1.01 -11.26 5.25
N GLU A 9 1.64 -10.55 6.18
CA GLU A 9 0.87 -9.81 7.18
C GLU A 9 -0.09 -8.90 6.40
N PRO A 10 -1.40 -8.96 6.69
CA PRO A 10 -2.42 -8.21 5.95
C PRO A 10 -2.02 -6.74 5.93
N LEU A 11 -2.24 -6.08 4.79
CA LEU A 11 -1.85 -4.67 4.59
C LEU A 11 -2.30 -3.80 5.77
N ARG A 12 -3.47 -4.11 6.31
CA ARG A 12 -4.05 -3.57 7.55
C ARG A 12 -3.08 -3.53 8.74
N LYS A 13 -2.48 -4.66 9.12
CA LYS A 13 -1.58 -4.72 10.28
C LYS A 13 -0.30 -3.90 10.06
N LYS A 14 0.18 -3.84 8.82
CA LYS A 14 1.33 -2.99 8.49
C LYS A 14 0.99 -1.52 8.65
N LEU A 15 -0.16 -1.10 8.15
CA LEU A 15 -0.64 0.28 8.29
C LEU A 15 -0.92 0.63 9.76
N GLU A 16 -1.46 -0.29 10.56
CA GLU A 16 -1.71 -0.10 12.00
C GLU A 16 -0.41 0.05 12.82
N THR A 17 0.69 -0.58 12.38
CA THR A 17 1.98 -0.52 13.09
C THR A 17 2.70 0.81 12.82
N ILE A 18 2.31 1.53 11.76
CA ILE A 18 2.99 2.71 11.27
C ILE A 18 2.23 3.93 11.77
N HIS A 19 2.88 4.73 12.61
CA HIS A 19 2.38 6.01 13.06
C HIS A 19 3.20 7.11 12.39
N LEU A 20 2.51 8.03 11.72
CA LEU A 20 3.14 9.18 11.07
C LEU A 20 2.88 10.42 11.92
N GLU A 21 3.92 11.22 12.14
CA GLU A 21 3.85 12.45 12.95
C GLU A 21 2.96 13.52 12.31
N GLU A 22 2.83 13.50 10.98
CA GLU A 22 2.02 14.44 10.23
C GLU A 22 0.54 14.03 10.25
N ALA A 23 -0.32 14.90 10.79
CA ALA A 23 -1.76 14.65 10.90
C ALA A 23 -2.42 14.35 9.55
N VAL A 24 -1.93 14.97 8.48
CA VAL A 24 -2.43 14.72 7.11
C VAL A 24 -2.09 13.31 6.67
N GLU A 25 -0.87 12.83 6.91
CA GLU A 25 -0.44 11.49 6.52
C GLU A 25 -1.13 10.42 7.36
N GLN A 26 -1.28 10.66 8.66
CA GLN A 26 -2.02 9.77 9.56
C GLN A 26 -3.50 9.66 9.15
N ASN A 27 -4.12 10.75 8.70
CA ASN A 27 -5.48 10.71 8.18
C ASN A 27 -5.59 9.84 6.91
N ILE A 28 -4.58 9.85 6.04
CA ILE A 28 -4.53 8.97 4.86
C ILE A 28 -4.45 7.51 5.28
N LEU A 29 -3.62 7.18 6.28
CA LEU A 29 -3.52 5.83 6.82
C LEU A 29 -4.84 5.37 7.46
N ASN A 30 -5.47 6.22 8.27
CA ASN A 30 -6.76 5.92 8.89
C ASN A 30 -7.86 5.69 7.83
N ALA A 31 -7.89 6.52 6.78
CA ALA A 31 -8.82 6.35 5.67
C ALA A 31 -8.58 5.02 4.92
N ALA A 32 -7.33 4.64 4.71
CA ALA A 32 -6.97 3.38 4.09
C ALA A 32 -7.37 2.16 4.94
N ILE A 33 -7.18 2.22 6.27
CA ILE A 33 -7.65 1.19 7.20
C ILE A 33 -9.18 1.06 7.12
N ASN A 34 -9.90 2.19 7.12
CA ASN A 34 -11.36 2.18 6.96
C ASN A 34 -11.82 1.59 5.62
N GLN A 35 -11.10 1.86 4.52
CA GLN A 35 -11.40 1.25 3.21
C GLN A 35 -11.21 -0.27 3.26
N LEU A 36 -10.13 -0.76 3.87
CA LEU A 36 -9.91 -2.20 4.05
C LEU A 36 -10.99 -2.85 4.93
N ASP A 37 -11.40 -2.17 6.00
CA ASP A 37 -12.47 -2.64 6.90
C ASP A 37 -13.85 -2.65 6.19
N ASN A 38 -14.06 -1.75 5.23
CA ASN A 38 -15.26 -1.72 4.37
C ASN A 38 -15.25 -2.79 3.27
N GLY A 39 -14.20 -3.62 3.17
CA GLY A 39 -14.09 -4.69 2.18
C GLY A 39 -13.50 -4.27 0.84
N GLU A 40 -12.88 -3.08 0.76
CA GLU A 40 -12.13 -2.67 -0.43
C GLU A 40 -10.91 -3.58 -0.64
N THR A 41 -10.55 -3.76 -1.91
CA THR A 41 -9.39 -4.59 -2.25
C THR A 41 -8.08 -3.91 -1.84
N GLU A 42 -7.11 -4.68 -1.35
CA GLU A 42 -5.78 -4.16 -1.01
C GLU A 42 -5.13 -3.39 -2.18
N TYR A 43 -5.39 -3.81 -3.42
CA TYR A 43 -4.93 -3.11 -4.62
C TYR A 43 -5.51 -1.71 -4.76
N ALA A 44 -6.83 -1.56 -4.58
CA ALA A 44 -7.51 -0.26 -4.66
C ALA A 44 -6.99 0.69 -3.57
N VAL A 45 -6.87 0.19 -2.33
CA VAL A 45 -6.34 0.95 -1.19
C VAL A 45 -4.89 1.36 -1.42
N LEU A 46 -4.03 0.46 -1.91
CA LEU A 46 -2.64 0.77 -2.26
C LEU A 46 -2.55 1.84 -3.35
N LYS A 47 -3.41 1.77 -4.37
CA LYS A 47 -3.46 2.77 -5.44
C LYS A 47 -3.85 4.14 -4.90
N ASP A 48 -4.82 4.19 -4.00
CA ASP A 48 -5.27 5.44 -3.38
C ASP A 48 -4.18 6.05 -2.50
N ILE A 49 -3.59 5.28 -1.57
CA ILE A 49 -2.47 5.74 -0.73
C ILE A 49 -1.34 6.30 -1.60
N LYS A 50 -0.92 5.58 -2.65
CA LYS A 50 0.13 6.04 -3.58
C LYS A 50 -0.25 7.37 -4.24
N GLY A 51 -1.50 7.52 -4.66
CA GLY A 51 -1.99 8.76 -5.25
C GLY A 51 -1.93 9.94 -4.28
N GLN A 52 -2.35 9.73 -3.04
CA GLN A 52 -2.35 10.78 -2.01
C GLN A 52 -0.94 11.16 -1.56
N PHE A 53 -0.07 10.17 -1.29
CA PHE A 53 1.33 10.42 -0.94
C PHE A 53 2.09 11.10 -2.08
N ARG A 54 1.81 10.76 -3.34
CA ARG A 54 2.38 11.47 -4.50
C ARG A 54 1.98 12.94 -4.52
N LYS A 55 0.72 13.27 -4.23
CA LYS A 55 0.26 14.67 -4.13
C LYS A 55 0.99 15.42 -3.01
N LEU A 56 1.17 14.78 -1.85
CA LEU A 56 1.92 15.36 -0.73
C LEU A 56 3.41 15.58 -1.09
N ALA A 57 4.03 14.62 -1.77
CA ALA A 57 5.40 14.71 -2.24
C ALA A 57 5.58 15.90 -3.20
N LEU A 58 4.67 16.05 -4.18
CA LEU A 58 4.68 17.16 -5.13
C LEU A 58 4.52 18.52 -4.43
N ASN A 59 3.72 18.56 -3.37
CA ASN A 59 3.52 19.76 -2.56
C ASN A 59 4.63 20.00 -1.52
N LYS A 60 5.67 19.17 -1.48
CA LYS A 60 6.75 19.19 -0.47
C LYS A 60 6.25 19.13 0.98
N LYS A 61 5.07 18.54 1.18
CA LYS A 61 4.42 18.34 2.49
C LYS A 61 4.55 16.90 2.99
N LEU A 62 5.46 16.13 2.38
CA LEU A 62 5.67 14.74 2.75
C LEU A 62 6.82 14.64 3.75
N SER A 63 6.55 14.01 4.88
CA SER A 63 7.54 13.70 5.90
C SER A 63 8.54 12.65 5.40
N GLN A 64 9.70 12.56 6.05
CA GLN A 64 10.70 11.56 5.70
C GLN A 64 10.21 10.14 6.02
N GLN A 65 9.42 9.97 7.08
CA GLN A 65 8.75 8.72 7.42
C GLN A 65 7.72 8.34 6.35
N GLY A 66 6.92 9.31 5.89
CA GLY A 66 5.94 9.11 4.83
C GLY A 66 6.57 8.77 3.48
N LEU A 67 7.74 9.33 3.15
CA LEU A 67 8.51 8.99 1.96
C LEU A 67 9.06 7.56 2.03
N SER A 68 9.56 7.14 3.20
CA SER A 68 10.02 5.76 3.42
C SER A 68 8.89 4.77 3.21
N LEU A 69 7.72 5.06 3.81
CA LEU A 69 6.51 4.25 3.64
C LEU A 69 6.08 4.17 2.17
N TYR A 70 6.00 5.31 1.48
CA TYR A 70 5.64 5.36 0.07
C TYR A 70 6.55 4.48 -0.79
N THR A 71 7.86 4.52 -0.51
CA THR A 71 8.87 3.72 -1.23
C THR A 71 8.69 2.22 -0.95
N GLU A 72 8.38 1.84 0.29
CA GLU A 72 8.08 0.45 0.63
C GLU A 72 6.82 -0.08 -0.05
N LEU A 73 5.75 0.74 -0.09
CA LEU A 73 4.48 0.41 -0.74
C LEU A 73 4.61 0.34 -2.27
N GLN A 74 5.61 1.03 -2.85
CA GLN A 74 5.86 1.03 -4.29
C GLN A 74 6.54 -0.25 -4.79
N ARG A 75 7.10 -1.08 -3.91
CA ARG A 75 7.73 -2.35 -4.31
C ARG A 75 6.73 -3.23 -5.06
N PRO A 76 7.05 -3.67 -6.29
CA PRO A 76 6.12 -4.44 -7.11
C PRO A 76 5.76 -5.76 -6.44
N ASN A 77 4.48 -6.10 -6.49
CA ASN A 77 3.98 -7.37 -6.00
C ASN A 77 4.09 -8.35 -7.18
N LEU A 78 5.27 -8.95 -7.34
CA LEU A 78 5.63 -9.80 -8.49
C LEU A 78 4.58 -10.89 -8.81
N ASP A 79 3.86 -11.40 -7.79
CA ASP A 79 2.78 -12.38 -7.96
C ASP A 79 1.55 -11.79 -8.68
N LEU A 80 1.21 -10.52 -8.43
CA LEU A 80 0.09 -9.83 -9.09
C LEU A 80 0.46 -9.44 -10.53
N ASP A 81 1.72 -9.03 -10.74
CA ASP A 81 2.23 -8.61 -12.06
C ASP A 81 2.41 -9.80 -13.01
N THR A 82 2.74 -10.98 -12.48
CA THR A 82 2.79 -12.23 -13.26
C THR A 82 1.39 -12.68 -13.70
N ALA A 83 0.37 -12.51 -12.84
CA ALA A 83 -1.00 -12.82 -13.18
C ALA A 83 -1.56 -11.93 -14.30
N LEU A 84 -1.23 -10.64 -14.31
CA LEU A 84 -1.65 -9.71 -15.37
C LEU A 84 -0.90 -9.90 -16.69
N SER A 85 0.39 -10.22 -16.65
CA SER A 85 1.20 -10.45 -17.86
C SER A 85 0.89 -11.78 -18.55
N SER A 86 0.51 -12.82 -17.80
CA SER A 86 0.10 -14.10 -18.40
C SER A 86 -1.19 -14.03 -19.21
N MET A 87 -2.09 -13.07 -18.95
CA MET A 87 -3.27 -12.85 -19.79
C MET A 87 -2.94 -12.26 -21.16
N SER A 88 -1.81 -11.57 -21.32
CA SER A 88 -1.42 -10.95 -22.59
C SER A 88 -0.70 -11.87 -23.60
N TRP A 89 -0.30 -13.08 -23.19
CA TRP A 89 0.43 -14.02 -24.07
C TRP A 89 -0.42 -15.18 -24.60
N PHE A 90 -1.63 -15.39 -24.08
CA PHE A 90 -2.56 -16.44 -24.53
C PHE A 90 -3.75 -15.87 -25.32
N GLN A 91 -3.55 -14.78 -26.06
CA GLN A 91 -4.55 -14.20 -26.97
C GLN A 91 -4.17 -14.44 -28.43
#